data_AF-A0A1D1ZXW1-F1
#
_entry.id   AF-A0A1D1ZXW1-F1
#
_cell.length_a   1.000
_cell.length_b   1.000
_cell.length_c   1.000
_cell.angle_alpha   90.00
_cell.angle_beta   90.00
_cell.angle_gamma   90.00
#
_symmetry.space_group_name_H-M   'P 1'
#
loop_
_entity.id
_entity.type
_entity.pdbx_description
1 polymer ?
#
loop_
_entity_poly.entity_id
_entity_poly.type
_entity_poly.pdbx_seq_one_letter_code
_entity_poly.pdbx_strand_id
1 'polypeptide(L)'
;MGRKKAAMVESFLALGFDTLVSDVDAVWLRNPFPFFKKFKDADMLVSSEIYQTTSVAEGLEGLSGARHGVNIGVMFLRPRALSFVQEWIANMESDPKVWDQAELNHLFYSNMTSARDRSDGLLSIFNGKLVGGVLPNSLFCNGNSYMEETSWDGGLRPYSIHASGIHSATSGKRSRLREWGFWHDEPERFTHPVGFLSYDNHVPLELLKEVRDFNNRSWTVPGVLPHFKLVNAQLSQLRVALVAAKELGGAAAVLPHLWFGKEFNAWPGFGYLHEPRLKKPFAAPADYTMDLDGP
;
A
#
# COMPACT_ATOMS: atom_id res chain seq x y z
N MET A 1 -3.80 18.29 1.78
CA MET A 1 -3.29 17.99 0.41
C MET A 1 -4.42 17.54 -0.52
N GLY A 2 -5.32 16.65 -0.06
CA GLY A 2 -6.49 16.15 -0.80
C GLY A 2 -7.31 17.17 -1.60
N ARG A 3 -7.72 18.27 -0.95
CA ARG A 3 -8.53 19.32 -1.61
C ARG A 3 -7.88 19.87 -2.89
N LYS A 4 -6.56 20.11 -2.86
CA LYS A 4 -5.82 20.60 -4.05
C LYS A 4 -5.75 19.55 -5.15
N LYS A 5 -5.60 18.26 -4.79
CA LYS A 5 -5.66 17.14 -5.74
C LYS A 5 -7.02 17.12 -6.44
N ALA A 6 -8.11 17.17 -5.69
CA ALA A 6 -9.47 17.15 -6.23
C ALA A 6 -9.75 18.34 -7.16
N ALA A 7 -9.38 19.56 -6.76
CA ALA A 7 -9.55 20.76 -7.60
C ALA A 7 -8.76 20.68 -8.92
N MET A 8 -7.56 20.09 -8.89
CA MET A 8 -6.77 19.84 -10.11
C MET A 8 -7.47 18.83 -11.02
N VAL A 9 -8.01 17.73 -10.45
CA VAL A 9 -8.80 16.75 -11.21
C VAL A 9 -10.00 17.42 -11.86
N GLU A 10 -10.77 18.19 -11.09
CA GLU A 10 -11.94 18.94 -11.59
C GLU A 10 -11.57 19.80 -12.80
N SER A 11 -10.47 20.56 -12.72
CA SER A 11 -10.02 21.44 -13.78
C SER A 11 -9.75 20.69 -15.09
N PHE A 12 -9.08 19.53 -15.04
CA PHE A 12 -8.83 18.73 -16.24
C PHE A 12 -10.11 18.09 -16.81
N LEU A 13 -11.00 17.61 -15.93
CA LEU A 13 -12.29 17.05 -16.37
C LEU A 13 -13.19 18.11 -17.01
N ALA A 14 -13.22 19.32 -16.45
CA ALA A 14 -13.98 20.45 -16.99
C ALA A 14 -13.47 20.91 -18.37
N LEU A 15 -12.17 20.73 -18.64
CA LEU A 15 -11.56 20.95 -19.95
C LEU A 15 -11.82 19.80 -20.94
N GLY A 16 -12.48 18.72 -20.52
CA GLY A 16 -12.83 17.58 -21.36
C GLY A 16 -11.74 16.52 -21.49
N PHE A 17 -10.73 16.50 -20.61
CA PHE A 17 -9.67 15.49 -20.64
C PHE A 17 -10.01 14.25 -19.80
N ASP A 18 -9.73 13.07 -20.37
CA ASP A 18 -9.56 11.85 -19.59
C ASP A 18 -8.30 12.01 -18.70
N THR A 19 -8.47 11.86 -17.39
CA THR A 19 -7.46 12.25 -16.41
C THR A 19 -7.01 11.05 -15.59
N LEU A 20 -5.74 10.64 -15.75
CA LEU A 20 -5.05 9.72 -14.85
C LEU A 20 -4.37 10.52 -13.73
N VAL A 21 -4.69 10.20 -12.50
CA VAL A 21 -4.11 10.80 -11.30
C VAL A 21 -3.43 9.73 -10.48
N SER A 22 -2.22 10.02 -10.02
CA SER A 22 -1.54 9.20 -9.03
C SER A 22 -0.84 10.06 -7.98
N ASP A 23 -0.70 9.53 -6.77
CA ASP A 23 0.18 10.11 -5.76
C ASP A 23 1.65 9.98 -6.18
N VAL A 24 2.50 10.82 -5.57
CA VAL A 24 3.94 10.88 -5.90
C VAL A 24 4.71 9.62 -5.48
N ASP A 25 4.13 8.82 -4.60
CA ASP A 25 4.63 7.53 -4.14
C ASP A 25 3.93 6.35 -4.82
N ALA A 26 3.29 6.60 -5.97
CA ALA A 26 2.86 5.57 -6.91
C ALA A 26 3.86 5.45 -8.07
N VAL A 27 4.42 4.25 -8.22
CA VAL A 27 5.40 3.91 -9.25
C VAL A 27 4.72 3.17 -10.39
N TRP A 28 4.87 3.68 -11.62
CA TRP A 28 4.37 3.04 -12.83
C TRP A 28 5.42 2.10 -13.42
N LEU A 29 5.09 0.82 -13.53
CA LEU A 29 5.99 -0.23 -14.05
C LEU A 29 5.68 -0.58 -15.51
N ARG A 30 4.46 -0.30 -15.97
CA ARG A 30 3.99 -0.54 -17.34
C ARG A 30 3.05 0.59 -17.74
N ASN A 31 2.87 0.76 -19.05
CA ASN A 31 1.84 1.65 -19.58
C ASN A 31 0.43 1.13 -19.18
N PRO A 32 -0.37 1.88 -18.39
CA PRO A 32 -1.68 1.42 -17.92
C PRO A 32 -2.82 1.70 -18.91
N PHE A 33 -2.62 2.56 -19.91
CA PHE A 33 -3.68 2.96 -20.84
C PHE A 33 -4.30 1.79 -21.63
N PRO A 34 -3.55 0.75 -22.07
CA PRO A 34 -4.15 -0.44 -22.66
C PRO A 34 -5.16 -1.13 -21.74
N PHE A 35 -4.92 -1.16 -20.43
CA PHE A 35 -5.85 -1.71 -19.44
C PHE A 35 -7.11 -0.84 -19.34
N PHE A 36 -6.97 0.48 -19.17
CA PHE A 36 -8.12 1.40 -19.07
C PHE A 36 -8.99 1.40 -20.33
N LYS A 37 -8.41 1.18 -21.51
CA LYS A 37 -9.12 1.09 -22.79
C LYS A 37 -10.05 -0.13 -22.90
N LYS A 38 -9.88 -1.16 -22.06
CA LYS A 38 -10.82 -2.30 -21.98
C LYS A 38 -12.17 -1.88 -21.38
N PHE A 39 -12.16 -0.88 -20.50
CA PHE A 39 -13.33 -0.40 -19.76
C PHE A 39 -13.74 1.00 -20.25
N LYS A 40 -14.14 1.10 -21.53
CA LYS A 40 -14.53 2.37 -22.16
C LYS A 40 -15.78 2.99 -21.54
N ASP A 41 -16.66 2.15 -21.01
CA ASP A 41 -17.91 2.58 -20.41
C ASP A 41 -17.73 3.12 -18.99
N ALA A 42 -16.60 2.85 -18.33
CA ALA A 42 -16.34 3.39 -17.00
C ALA A 42 -16.24 4.92 -17.03
N ASP A 43 -16.86 5.59 -16.07
CA ASP A 43 -16.67 7.01 -15.83
C ASP A 43 -15.48 7.25 -14.90
N MET A 44 -15.19 6.27 -14.04
CA MET A 44 -14.12 6.31 -13.07
C MET A 44 -13.61 4.89 -12.77
N LEU A 45 -12.29 4.75 -12.69
CA LEU A 45 -11.60 3.59 -12.14
C LEU A 45 -10.71 4.04 -10.98
N VAL A 46 -10.76 3.33 -9.86
CA VAL A 46 -10.01 3.69 -8.63
C VAL A 46 -9.25 2.49 -8.09
N SER A 47 -8.06 2.71 -7.53
CA SER A 47 -7.31 1.66 -6.81
C SER A 47 -8.00 1.26 -5.49
N SER A 48 -7.44 0.26 -4.80
CA SER A 48 -8.03 -0.29 -3.58
C SER A 48 -7.01 -0.57 -2.48
N GLU A 49 -7.50 -0.68 -1.25
CA GLU A 49 -6.71 -1.06 -0.06
C GLU A 49 -6.88 -2.53 0.33
N ILE A 50 -7.49 -3.36 -0.53
CA ILE A 50 -7.68 -4.76 -0.20
C ILE A 50 -6.33 -5.50 -0.21
N TYR A 51 -6.20 -6.57 0.58
CA TYR A 51 -5.00 -7.41 0.56
C TYR A 51 -5.01 -8.40 -0.61
N GLN A 52 -6.18 -8.96 -0.91
CA GLN A 52 -6.34 -10.01 -1.89
C GLN A 52 -7.28 -9.57 -3.01
N THR A 53 -6.81 -9.71 -4.25
CA THR A 53 -7.65 -9.46 -5.42
C THR A 53 -8.77 -10.49 -5.51
N THR A 54 -9.94 -10.04 -5.90
CA THR A 54 -11.07 -10.85 -6.36
C THR A 54 -11.12 -10.95 -7.89
N SER A 55 -10.25 -10.21 -8.56
CA SER A 55 -10.19 -10.22 -10.02
C SER A 55 -9.55 -11.50 -10.54
N VAL A 56 -10.00 -11.91 -11.73
CA VAL A 56 -9.41 -13.01 -12.49
C VAL A 56 -8.63 -12.41 -13.66
N ALA A 57 -7.35 -12.78 -13.78
CA ALA A 57 -6.45 -12.28 -14.83
C ALA A 57 -6.39 -10.73 -14.88
N GLU A 58 -6.66 -10.12 -16.02
CA GLU A 58 -6.64 -8.65 -16.21
C GLU A 58 -8.05 -8.03 -16.23
N GLY A 59 -8.92 -8.43 -15.29
CA GLY A 59 -10.25 -7.84 -15.05
C GLY A 59 -10.26 -6.73 -13.99
N LEU A 60 -11.43 -6.18 -13.67
CA LEU A 60 -11.61 -5.35 -12.48
C LEU A 60 -11.86 -6.22 -11.23
N GLU A 61 -11.81 -5.61 -10.04
CA GLU A 61 -12.32 -6.27 -8.83
C GLU A 61 -13.82 -6.53 -8.95
N GLY A 62 -14.28 -7.67 -8.42
CA GLY A 62 -15.69 -7.98 -8.30
C GLY A 62 -16.38 -7.14 -7.21
N LEU A 63 -17.72 -7.19 -7.18
CA LEU A 63 -18.52 -6.45 -6.19
C LEU A 63 -18.10 -6.75 -4.73
N SER A 64 -17.66 -7.98 -4.43
CA SER A 64 -17.14 -8.33 -3.12
C SER A 64 -15.86 -7.56 -2.81
N GLY A 65 -14.86 -7.56 -3.69
CA GLY A 65 -13.61 -6.82 -3.50
C GLY A 65 -13.83 -5.31 -3.41
N ALA A 66 -14.65 -4.75 -4.31
CA ALA A 66 -14.92 -3.32 -4.41
C ALA A 66 -15.52 -2.71 -3.14
N ARG A 67 -16.23 -3.49 -2.32
CA ARG A 67 -16.85 -3.03 -1.06
C ARG A 67 -15.85 -2.74 0.07
N HIS A 68 -14.57 -3.07 -0.09
CA HIS A 68 -13.59 -3.09 1.02
C HIS A 68 -12.52 -1.99 0.91
N GLY A 69 -12.96 -0.77 0.60
CA GLY A 69 -12.12 0.43 0.59
C GLY A 69 -11.46 0.71 -0.76
N VAL A 70 -11.87 1.79 -1.42
CA VAL A 70 -11.16 2.36 -2.56
C VAL A 70 -10.07 3.32 -2.06
N ASN A 71 -9.05 3.51 -2.89
CA ASN A 71 -7.91 4.37 -2.62
C ASN A 71 -7.78 5.45 -3.70
N ILE A 72 -7.48 6.67 -3.26
CA ILE A 72 -7.42 7.88 -4.10
C ILE A 72 -6.01 8.21 -4.61
N GLY A 73 -5.05 7.32 -4.39
CA GLY A 73 -3.66 7.45 -4.81
C GLY A 73 -3.39 6.92 -6.21
N VAL A 74 -4.31 6.16 -6.81
CA VAL A 74 -4.35 5.92 -8.26
C VAL A 74 -5.81 5.94 -8.72
N MET A 75 -6.15 6.87 -9.62
CA MET A 75 -7.49 7.02 -10.17
C MET A 75 -7.43 7.39 -11.65
N PHE A 76 -8.36 6.86 -12.44
CA PHE A 76 -8.56 7.26 -13.82
C PHE A 76 -10.01 7.72 -14.00
N LEU A 77 -10.19 9.00 -14.34
CA LEU A 77 -11.50 9.64 -14.42
C LEU A 77 -11.75 10.18 -15.83
N ARG A 78 -12.99 10.11 -16.28
CA ARG A 78 -13.45 10.73 -17.53
C ARG A 78 -14.29 11.97 -17.25
N PRO A 79 -14.48 12.90 -18.21
CA PRO A 79 -15.27 14.11 -18.01
C PRO A 79 -16.70 13.87 -17.48
N ARG A 80 -17.28 12.70 -17.76
CA ARG A 80 -18.60 12.30 -17.23
C ARG A 80 -18.62 12.20 -15.69
N ALA A 81 -17.48 11.98 -15.03
CA ALA A 81 -17.34 11.97 -13.58
C ALA A 81 -17.20 13.38 -12.95
N LEU A 82 -17.29 14.46 -13.73
CA LEU A 82 -17.11 15.83 -13.22
C LEU A 82 -18.05 16.16 -12.05
N SER A 83 -19.34 15.80 -12.16
CA SER A 83 -20.33 16.08 -11.11
C SER A 83 -20.01 15.36 -9.79
N PHE A 84 -19.42 14.16 -9.87
CA PHE A 84 -18.92 13.43 -8.70
C PHE A 84 -17.77 14.20 -8.03
N VAL A 85 -16.80 14.68 -8.81
CA VAL A 85 -15.65 15.41 -8.27
C VAL A 85 -16.09 16.75 -7.67
N GLN A 86 -17.06 17.43 -8.27
CA GLN A 86 -17.64 18.66 -7.74
C GLN A 86 -18.34 18.44 -6.40
N GLU A 87 -19.14 17.38 -6.27
CA GLU A 87 -19.78 17.03 -5.00
C GLU A 87 -18.75 16.62 -3.94
N TRP A 88 -17.71 15.88 -4.33
CA TRP A 88 -16.60 15.53 -3.46
C TRP A 88 -15.88 16.78 -2.90
N ILE A 89 -15.58 17.76 -3.76
CA ILE A 89 -14.98 19.04 -3.35
C ILE A 89 -15.92 19.80 -2.42
N ALA A 90 -17.19 19.96 -2.79
CA ALA A 90 -18.17 20.69 -1.99
C ALA A 90 -18.31 20.11 -0.58
N ASN A 91 -18.36 18.78 -0.45
CA ASN A 91 -18.44 18.11 0.85
C ASN A 91 -17.17 18.35 1.68
N MET A 92 -15.99 18.28 1.07
CA MET A 92 -14.72 18.60 1.74
C MET A 92 -14.57 20.07 2.13
N GLU A 93 -15.20 21.00 1.41
CA GLU A 93 -15.19 22.44 1.73
C GLU A 93 -16.20 22.79 2.82
N SER A 94 -17.29 22.03 2.91
CA SER A 94 -18.34 22.24 3.92
C SER A 94 -17.87 21.97 5.36
N ASP A 95 -16.90 21.06 5.54
CA ASP A 95 -16.30 20.78 6.84
C ASP A 95 -14.78 20.48 6.69
N PRO A 96 -13.90 21.25 7.35
CA PRO A 96 -12.46 21.03 7.30
C PRO A 96 -12.03 19.63 7.79
N LYS A 97 -12.84 18.97 8.64
CA LYS A 97 -12.56 17.63 9.21
C LYS A 97 -12.84 16.48 8.24
N VAL A 98 -13.56 16.74 7.16
CA VAL A 98 -13.85 15.71 6.15
C VAL A 98 -12.53 15.26 5.52
N TRP A 99 -12.25 13.96 5.64
CA TRP A 99 -11.10 13.33 5.03
C TRP A 99 -11.43 12.98 3.58
N ASP A 100 -10.53 13.33 2.66
CA ASP A 100 -10.70 13.22 1.22
C ASP A 100 -11.04 11.79 0.77
N GLN A 101 -10.30 10.79 1.22
CA GLN A 101 -10.57 9.39 0.88
C GLN A 101 -11.88 8.88 1.48
N ALA A 102 -12.20 9.25 2.74
CA ALA A 102 -13.45 8.83 3.37
C ALA A 102 -14.67 9.36 2.61
N GLU A 103 -14.62 10.62 2.16
CA GLU A 103 -15.71 11.19 1.38
C GLU A 103 -15.81 10.57 -0.02
N LEU A 104 -14.68 10.32 -0.69
CA LEU A 104 -14.69 9.63 -1.97
C LEU A 104 -15.32 8.23 -1.83
N ASN A 105 -14.97 7.49 -0.77
CA ASN A 105 -15.59 6.20 -0.47
C ASN A 105 -17.11 6.33 -0.29
N HIS A 106 -17.56 7.33 0.49
CA HIS A 106 -18.98 7.57 0.73
C HIS A 106 -19.76 7.80 -0.58
N LEU A 107 -19.26 8.68 -1.45
CA LEU A 107 -19.89 8.96 -2.74
C LEU A 107 -19.82 7.75 -3.68
N PHE A 108 -18.68 7.07 -3.75
CA PHE A 108 -18.47 5.91 -4.62
C PHE A 108 -19.41 4.75 -4.25
N TYR A 109 -19.60 4.51 -2.94
CA TYR A 109 -20.42 3.41 -2.43
C TYR A 109 -21.92 3.71 -2.38
N SER A 110 -22.33 4.96 -2.59
CA SER A 110 -23.73 5.36 -2.56
C SER A 110 -24.58 4.55 -3.54
N ASN A 111 -25.44 3.67 -3.00
CA ASN A 111 -26.26 2.69 -3.72
C ASN A 111 -25.45 1.83 -4.74
N MET A 112 -24.22 1.47 -4.38
CA MET A 112 -23.35 0.69 -5.26
C MET A 112 -23.89 -0.72 -5.50
N THR A 113 -24.02 -1.08 -6.78
CA THR A 113 -24.45 -2.40 -7.25
C THR A 113 -23.63 -2.83 -8.46
N SER A 114 -23.69 -4.11 -8.85
CA SER A 114 -23.13 -4.54 -10.14
C SER A 114 -23.83 -3.81 -11.28
N ALA A 115 -23.09 -3.37 -12.30
CA ALA A 115 -23.71 -2.82 -13.48
C ALA A 115 -24.55 -3.91 -14.17
N ARG A 116 -25.78 -3.55 -14.57
CA ARG A 116 -26.75 -4.50 -15.13
C ARG A 116 -26.20 -5.15 -16.40
N ASP A 117 -26.38 -6.47 -16.52
CA ASP A 117 -25.98 -7.28 -17.69
C ASP A 117 -24.48 -7.25 -18.02
N ARG A 118 -23.62 -6.99 -17.02
CA ARG A 118 -22.15 -6.98 -17.16
C ARG A 118 -21.47 -8.00 -16.26
N SER A 119 -20.38 -8.58 -16.77
CA SER A 119 -19.51 -9.54 -16.05
C SER A 119 -18.05 -9.08 -15.97
N ASP A 120 -17.76 -7.86 -16.41
CA ASP A 120 -16.41 -7.29 -16.51
C ASP A 120 -15.96 -6.53 -15.23
N GLY A 121 -16.76 -6.61 -14.17
CA GLY A 121 -16.49 -5.99 -12.87
C GLY A 121 -16.87 -4.51 -12.79
N LEU A 122 -17.54 -3.95 -13.81
CA LEU A 122 -18.09 -2.60 -13.72
C LEU A 122 -19.32 -2.54 -12.80
N LEU A 123 -19.44 -1.41 -12.11
CA LEU A 123 -20.38 -1.16 -11.03
C LEU A 123 -21.23 0.07 -11.35
N SER A 124 -22.48 0.05 -10.94
CA SER A 124 -23.31 1.25 -10.82
C SER A 124 -22.94 1.94 -9.50
N ILE A 125 -22.42 3.16 -9.55
CA ILE A 125 -21.93 3.92 -8.38
C ILE A 125 -22.64 5.28 -8.30
N PHE A 126 -22.41 6.02 -7.21
CA PHE A 126 -22.89 7.40 -7.05
C PHE A 126 -24.39 7.53 -7.33
N ASN A 127 -25.20 6.72 -6.64
CA ASN A 127 -26.65 6.64 -6.80
C ASN A 127 -27.09 6.24 -8.22
N GLY A 128 -26.28 5.45 -8.92
CA GLY A 128 -26.53 5.00 -10.28
C GLY A 128 -26.35 6.07 -11.35
N LYS A 129 -25.76 7.22 -11.00
CA LYS A 129 -25.45 8.28 -11.95
C LYS A 129 -24.23 7.97 -12.81
N LEU A 130 -23.31 7.14 -12.31
CA LEU A 130 -22.04 6.83 -12.96
C LEU A 130 -21.77 5.32 -12.99
N VAL A 131 -20.96 4.90 -13.95
CA VAL A 131 -20.38 3.57 -14.03
C VAL A 131 -18.95 3.61 -13.49
N GLY A 132 -18.70 2.89 -12.41
CA GLY A 132 -17.40 2.81 -11.74
C GLY A 132 -16.72 1.47 -11.90
N GLY A 133 -15.45 1.40 -11.53
CA GLY A 133 -14.73 0.15 -11.39
C GLY A 133 -13.60 0.27 -10.36
N VAL A 134 -13.26 -0.83 -9.71
CA VAL A 134 -12.13 -0.89 -8.80
C VAL A 134 -11.00 -1.66 -9.48
N LEU A 135 -9.84 -1.02 -9.57
CA LEU A 135 -8.65 -1.57 -10.22
C LEU A 135 -8.18 -2.81 -9.44
N PRO A 136 -7.80 -3.89 -10.15
CA PRO A 136 -7.41 -5.13 -9.52
C PRO A 136 -6.11 -4.94 -8.72
N ASN A 137 -6.13 -5.29 -7.45
CA ASN A 137 -4.99 -5.11 -6.56
C ASN A 137 -3.77 -5.97 -6.98
N SER A 138 -3.98 -7.03 -7.77
CA SER A 138 -2.90 -7.82 -8.37
C SER A 138 -2.16 -7.10 -9.51
N LEU A 139 -2.74 -6.06 -10.10
CA LEU A 139 -2.09 -5.30 -11.18
C LEU A 139 -1.84 -3.83 -10.81
N PHE A 140 -2.64 -3.26 -9.91
CA PHE A 140 -2.48 -1.91 -9.37
C PHE A 140 -2.28 -2.02 -7.86
N CYS A 141 -1.09 -2.48 -7.48
CA CYS A 141 -0.80 -2.94 -6.12
C CYS A 141 -0.74 -1.79 -5.14
N ASN A 142 -1.24 -2.02 -3.92
CA ASN A 142 -0.81 -1.26 -2.75
C ASN A 142 0.51 -1.83 -2.19
N GLY A 143 1.08 -1.17 -1.19
CA GLY A 143 2.37 -1.56 -0.62
C GLY A 143 2.33 -2.93 0.05
N ASN A 144 1.21 -3.28 0.68
CA ASN A 144 1.05 -4.59 1.33
C ASN A 144 0.96 -5.72 0.30
N SER A 145 0.12 -5.58 -0.74
CA SER A 145 -0.04 -6.63 -1.75
C SER A 145 1.20 -6.85 -2.60
N TYR A 146 2.00 -5.80 -2.80
CA TYR A 146 3.30 -5.95 -3.44
C TYR A 146 4.31 -6.68 -2.54
N MET A 147 4.38 -6.31 -1.25
CA MET A 147 5.26 -6.97 -0.27
C MET A 147 4.94 -8.45 -0.07
N GLU A 148 3.66 -8.80 -0.09
CA GLU A 148 3.18 -10.18 0.06
C GLU A 148 3.28 -11.00 -1.22
N GLU A 149 3.77 -10.40 -2.31
CA GLU A 149 3.86 -11.00 -3.63
C GLU A 149 2.51 -11.49 -4.20
N THR A 150 1.37 -11.07 -3.63
CA THR A 150 0.04 -11.53 -4.08
C THR A 150 -0.31 -11.10 -5.50
N SER A 151 0.41 -10.12 -6.02
CA SER A 151 0.32 -9.65 -7.41
C SER A 151 0.98 -10.58 -8.43
N TRP A 152 1.89 -11.46 -7.99
CA TRP A 152 2.60 -12.39 -8.87
C TRP A 152 1.89 -13.74 -9.01
N ASP A 153 0.86 -14.00 -8.19
CA ASP A 153 0.01 -15.18 -8.31
C ASP A 153 -0.61 -15.22 -9.72
N GLY A 154 -0.26 -16.26 -10.49
CA GLY A 154 -0.73 -16.42 -11.87
C GLY A 154 0.14 -15.74 -12.94
N GLY A 155 1.35 -15.26 -12.60
CA GLY A 155 2.33 -14.76 -13.57
C GLY A 155 2.01 -13.38 -14.16
N LEU A 156 1.11 -12.64 -13.51
CA LEU A 156 0.76 -11.28 -13.89
C LEU A 156 1.90 -10.31 -13.54
N ARG A 157 2.04 -9.24 -14.35
CA ARG A 157 3.01 -8.17 -14.11
C ARG A 157 2.27 -6.89 -13.72
N PRO A 158 2.54 -6.28 -12.55
CA PRO A 158 1.85 -5.07 -12.14
C PRO A 158 2.01 -3.91 -13.14
N TYR A 159 0.97 -3.10 -13.29
CA TYR A 159 1.02 -1.79 -13.94
C TYR A 159 1.58 -0.72 -13.00
N SER A 160 1.24 -0.77 -11.72
CA SER A 160 1.72 0.17 -10.73
C SER A 160 1.84 -0.43 -9.34
N ILE A 161 2.65 0.23 -8.51
CA ILE A 161 2.73 0.02 -7.07
C ILE A 161 2.51 1.37 -6.41
N HIS A 162 1.48 1.50 -5.58
CA HIS A 162 1.26 2.63 -4.71
C HIS A 162 1.74 2.28 -3.31
N ALA A 163 2.67 3.07 -2.75
CA ALA A 163 3.24 2.85 -1.43
C ALA A 163 2.26 3.09 -0.25
N SER A 164 0.96 2.85 -0.47
CA SER A 164 -0.07 2.84 0.57
C SER A 164 0.07 1.63 1.50
N GLY A 165 -0.43 1.77 2.73
CA GLY A 165 -0.40 0.71 3.74
C GLY A 165 0.98 0.43 4.35
N ILE A 166 2.04 1.09 3.87
CA ILE A 166 3.41 0.94 4.36
C ILE A 166 3.58 1.64 5.71
N HIS A 167 4.28 0.95 6.63
CA HIS A 167 4.59 1.45 7.98
C HIS A 167 5.56 2.65 7.95
N SER A 168 5.72 3.36 9.07
CA SER A 168 6.66 4.49 9.22
C SER A 168 6.43 5.66 8.25
N ALA A 169 5.18 5.88 7.81
CA ALA A 169 4.77 7.02 6.99
C ALA A 169 5.75 7.30 5.82
N THR A 170 6.22 8.55 5.66
CA THR A 170 7.10 8.95 4.54
C THR A 170 8.46 8.24 4.56
N SER A 171 9.02 7.98 5.75
CA SER A 171 10.35 7.37 5.92
C SER A 171 10.33 5.90 5.48
N GLY A 172 9.31 5.17 5.93
CA GLY A 172 9.10 3.78 5.53
C GLY A 172 8.74 3.66 4.06
N LYS A 173 7.85 4.51 3.53
CA LYS A 173 7.55 4.53 2.08
C LYS A 173 8.80 4.65 1.21
N ARG A 174 9.68 5.62 1.51
CA ARG A 174 10.97 5.78 0.82
C ARG A 174 11.85 4.55 0.94
N SER A 175 11.94 3.98 2.15
CA SER A 175 12.77 2.81 2.42
C SER A 175 12.28 1.58 1.67
N ARG A 176 10.97 1.35 1.62
CA ARG A 176 10.36 0.27 0.84
C ARG A 176 10.58 0.43 -0.66
N LEU A 177 10.31 1.62 -1.20
CA LEU A 177 10.54 1.88 -2.62
C LEU A 177 12.01 1.68 -3.00
N ARG A 178 12.95 2.05 -2.12
CA ARG A 178 14.39 1.84 -2.32
C ARG A 178 14.76 0.36 -2.34
N GLU A 179 14.25 -0.43 -1.41
CA GLU A 179 14.53 -1.86 -1.37
C GLU A 179 13.99 -2.60 -2.59
N TRP A 180 12.84 -2.18 -3.10
CA TRP A 180 12.28 -2.71 -4.34
C TRP A 180 12.97 -2.19 -5.60
N GLY A 181 13.97 -1.30 -5.48
CA GLY A 181 14.68 -0.71 -6.61
C GLY A 181 13.86 0.33 -7.39
N PHE A 182 12.80 0.88 -6.79
CA PHE A 182 11.92 1.90 -7.38
C PHE A 182 12.15 3.31 -6.83
N TRP A 183 13.15 3.48 -5.97
CA TRP A 183 13.60 4.80 -5.52
C TRP A 183 14.94 5.13 -6.16
N HIS A 184 15.06 6.35 -6.69
CA HIS A 184 16.34 6.86 -7.17
C HIS A 184 17.07 7.56 -6.03
N ASP A 185 18.24 7.06 -5.67
CA ASP A 185 19.17 7.76 -4.80
C ASP A 185 20.41 8.17 -5.60
N GLU A 186 20.99 9.30 -5.22
CA GLU A 186 22.29 9.73 -5.72
C GLU A 186 23.38 8.72 -5.32
N PRO A 187 24.41 8.49 -6.16
CA PRO A 187 25.46 7.50 -5.91
C PRO A 187 26.13 7.66 -4.54
N GLU A 188 26.26 8.90 -4.05
CA GLU A 188 26.90 9.25 -2.78
C GLU A 188 26.23 8.54 -1.59
N ARG A 189 24.93 8.22 -1.68
CA ARG A 189 24.22 7.44 -0.66
C ARG A 189 24.85 6.09 -0.38
N PHE A 190 25.41 5.47 -1.42
CA PHE A 190 26.05 4.16 -1.36
C PHE A 190 27.57 4.26 -1.20
N THR A 191 28.05 5.44 -0.83
CA THR A 191 29.45 5.68 -0.47
C THR A 191 29.54 6.16 0.96
N HIS A 192 30.58 5.72 1.67
CA HIS A 192 30.86 6.18 3.01
C HIS A 192 32.38 6.28 3.17
N PRO A 193 32.95 7.40 3.69
CA PRO A 193 34.40 7.63 3.71
C PRO A 193 35.20 6.57 4.47
N VAL A 194 34.58 5.93 5.46
CA VAL A 194 35.17 4.84 6.25
C VAL A 194 34.83 3.46 5.67
N GLY A 195 33.76 3.37 4.88
CA GLY A 195 33.15 2.11 4.45
C GLY A 195 31.94 1.71 5.28
N PHE A 196 31.50 0.47 5.06
CA PHE A 196 30.28 -0.11 5.62
C PHE A 196 30.60 -1.29 6.54
N LEU A 197 29.86 -1.42 7.64
CA LEU A 197 29.86 -2.60 8.49
C LEU A 197 28.56 -3.38 8.28
N SER A 198 28.66 -4.59 7.74
CA SER A 198 27.58 -5.57 7.73
C SER A 198 27.88 -6.70 8.71
N TYR A 199 26.84 -7.38 9.17
CA TYR A 199 26.97 -8.54 10.04
C TYR A 199 25.87 -9.55 9.74
N ASP A 200 26.14 -10.83 10.04
CA ASP A 200 25.13 -11.87 9.96
C ASP A 200 24.22 -11.77 11.19
N ASN A 201 22.99 -11.32 10.98
CA ASN A 201 21.99 -11.23 12.04
C ASN A 201 21.49 -12.64 12.41
N HIS A 202 22.07 -13.22 13.46
CA HIS A 202 21.78 -14.59 13.86
C HIS A 202 20.45 -14.67 14.63
N VAL A 203 19.51 -15.47 14.15
CA VAL A 203 18.24 -15.72 14.85
C VAL A 203 18.19 -17.15 15.35
N PRO A 204 18.14 -17.38 16.68
CA PRO A 204 18.00 -18.71 17.22
C PRO A 204 16.73 -19.41 16.72
N LEU A 205 16.88 -20.65 16.23
CA LEU A 205 15.76 -21.45 15.69
C LEU A 205 14.62 -21.61 16.68
N GLU A 206 14.91 -21.67 17.97
CA GLU A 206 13.88 -21.80 19.01
C GLU A 206 12.97 -20.58 19.10
N LEU A 207 13.47 -19.35 18.87
CA LEU A 207 12.64 -18.15 18.83
C LEU A 207 11.73 -18.14 17.59
N LEU A 208 12.22 -18.63 16.45
CA LEU A 208 11.42 -18.79 15.23
C LEU A 208 10.30 -19.82 15.42
N LYS A 209 10.59 -20.95 16.08
CA LYS A 209 9.59 -21.98 16.40
C LYS A 209 8.56 -21.47 17.42
N GLU A 210 8.99 -20.82 18.50
CA GLU A 210 8.10 -20.28 19.54
C GLU A 210 7.08 -19.32 18.93
N VAL A 211 7.53 -18.45 18.03
CA VAL A 211 6.66 -17.51 17.32
C VAL A 211 5.73 -18.19 16.32
N ARG A 212 6.18 -19.22 15.61
CA ARG A 212 5.36 -19.98 14.66
C ARG A 212 4.23 -20.74 15.38
N ASP A 213 4.54 -21.34 16.52
CA ASP A 213 3.68 -22.31 17.19
C ASP A 213 2.72 -21.67 18.22
N PHE A 214 2.91 -20.38 18.54
CA PHE A 214 2.09 -19.66 19.51
C PHE A 214 0.82 -19.03 18.89
N ASN A 215 -0.24 -18.80 19.69
CA ASN A 215 -1.47 -18.14 19.22
C ASN A 215 -1.22 -16.67 18.88
N ASN A 216 -0.85 -16.46 17.62
CA ASN A 216 -0.42 -15.18 17.14
C ASN A 216 -1.55 -14.17 16.89
N ARG A 217 -2.81 -14.57 17.16
CA ARG A 217 -3.99 -13.68 17.14
C ARG A 217 -4.30 -13.07 18.51
N SER A 218 -3.66 -13.53 19.58
CA SER A 218 -3.83 -12.95 20.92
C SER A 218 -3.07 -11.62 21.04
N TRP A 219 -3.75 -10.59 21.55
CA TRP A 219 -3.17 -9.29 21.92
C TRP A 219 -2.93 -9.16 23.43
N THR A 220 -3.01 -10.26 24.19
CA THR A 220 -2.65 -10.27 25.61
C THR A 220 -1.12 -10.18 25.77
N VAL A 221 -0.65 -9.81 26.96
CA VAL A 221 0.80 -9.80 27.25
C VAL A 221 1.45 -11.16 26.94
N PRO A 222 0.97 -12.31 27.46
CA PRO A 222 1.48 -13.62 27.03
C PRO A 222 1.37 -13.84 25.52
N GLY A 223 0.31 -13.25 24.93
CA GLY A 223 -0.02 -13.25 23.51
C GLY A 223 1.08 -12.70 22.57
N VAL A 224 1.85 -11.73 23.07
CA VAL A 224 2.82 -10.96 22.28
C VAL A 224 4.27 -11.22 22.72
N LEU A 225 4.48 -11.83 23.88
CA LEU A 225 5.82 -12.08 24.44
C LEU A 225 6.77 -12.81 23.47
N PRO A 226 6.37 -13.91 22.78
CA PRO A 226 7.24 -14.58 21.83
C PRO A 226 7.75 -13.66 20.71
N HIS A 227 6.87 -12.80 20.18
CA HIS A 227 7.25 -11.80 19.18
C HIS A 227 8.30 -10.83 19.72
N PHE A 228 8.07 -10.27 20.92
CA PHE A 228 9.02 -9.32 21.51
C PHE A 228 10.37 -9.97 21.85
N LYS A 229 10.40 -11.24 22.29
CA LYS A 229 11.65 -11.99 22.49
C LYS A 229 12.44 -12.11 21.18
N LEU A 230 11.76 -12.50 20.09
CA LEU A 230 12.35 -12.63 18.76
C LEU A 230 12.94 -11.30 18.27
N VAL A 231 12.16 -10.21 18.33
CA VAL A 231 12.61 -8.89 17.88
C VAL A 231 13.75 -8.37 18.77
N ASN A 232 13.65 -8.49 20.08
CA ASN A 232 14.68 -8.03 21.01
C ASN A 232 16.03 -8.74 20.84
N ALA A 233 16.03 -10.04 20.54
CA ALA A 233 17.27 -10.79 20.27
C ALA A 233 18.05 -10.24 19.07
N GLN A 234 17.34 -9.78 18.05
CA GLN A 234 17.92 -9.20 16.84
C GLN A 234 18.34 -7.74 17.06
N LEU A 235 17.49 -6.94 17.72
CA LEU A 235 17.82 -5.56 18.08
C LEU A 235 19.04 -5.47 19.00
N SER A 236 19.26 -6.47 19.87
CA SER A 236 20.46 -6.54 20.70
C SER A 236 21.73 -6.69 19.86
N GLN A 237 21.70 -7.49 18.81
CA GLN A 237 22.82 -7.62 17.86
C GLN A 237 23.03 -6.34 17.05
N LEU A 238 21.94 -5.70 16.60
CA LEU A 238 22.02 -4.42 15.90
C LEU A 238 22.68 -3.34 16.75
N ARG A 239 22.36 -3.26 18.06
CA ARG A 239 23.03 -2.33 18.97
C ARG A 239 24.53 -2.59 19.04
N VAL A 240 24.96 -3.84 19.09
CA VAL A 240 26.40 -4.20 19.06
C VAL A 240 27.03 -3.78 17.74
N ALA A 241 26.37 -4.01 16.60
CA ALA A 241 26.85 -3.58 15.29
C ALA A 241 26.97 -2.05 15.18
N LEU A 242 26.01 -1.29 15.70
CA LEU A 242 26.06 0.17 15.72
C LEU A 242 27.23 0.69 16.57
N VAL A 243 27.48 0.07 17.74
CA VAL A 243 28.65 0.40 18.57
C VAL A 243 29.94 0.04 17.83
N ALA A 244 30.05 -1.16 17.26
CA ALA A 244 31.23 -1.57 16.51
C ALA A 244 31.52 -0.65 15.32
N ALA A 245 30.49 -0.25 14.57
CA ALA A 245 30.63 0.68 13.45
C ALA A 245 31.20 2.03 13.92
N LYS A 246 30.72 2.54 15.06
CA LYS A 246 31.26 3.75 15.71
C LYS A 246 32.73 3.59 16.10
N GLU A 247 33.10 2.48 16.74
CA GLU A 247 34.48 2.22 17.19
C GLU A 247 35.45 1.99 16.01
N LEU A 248 34.96 1.47 14.88
CA LEU A 248 35.73 1.29 13.63
C LEU A 248 35.89 2.60 12.84
N GLY A 249 36.04 3.73 13.53
CA GLY A 249 36.23 5.04 12.92
C GLY A 249 34.95 5.70 12.41
N GLY A 250 33.77 5.20 12.80
CA GLY A 250 32.47 5.76 12.41
C GLY A 250 31.94 5.22 11.09
N ALA A 251 32.16 3.94 10.78
CA ALA A 251 31.59 3.28 9.60
C ALA A 251 30.05 3.35 9.57
N ALA A 252 29.46 3.23 8.37
CA ALA A 252 28.01 3.11 8.23
C ALA A 252 27.56 1.66 8.51
N ALA A 253 26.74 1.45 9.54
CA ALA A 253 26.16 0.14 9.80
C ALA A 253 25.06 -0.18 8.78
N VAL A 254 25.17 -1.33 8.11
CA VAL A 254 24.14 -1.83 7.21
C VAL A 254 23.04 -2.47 8.06
N LEU A 255 21.80 -1.96 7.92
CA LEU A 255 20.66 -2.50 8.65
C LEU A 255 20.30 -3.90 8.11
N PRO A 256 20.09 -4.91 8.98
CA PRO A 256 19.72 -6.24 8.54
C PRO A 256 18.22 -6.32 8.22
N HIS A 257 17.83 -7.39 7.54
CA HIS A 257 16.45 -7.87 7.64
C HIS A 257 16.23 -8.48 9.03
N LEU A 258 15.03 -8.24 9.57
CA LEU A 258 14.58 -8.69 10.87
C LEU A 258 13.43 -9.69 10.70
N TRP A 259 13.40 -10.70 11.55
CA TRP A 259 12.32 -11.66 11.62
C TRP A 259 11.23 -11.19 12.59
N PHE A 260 9.99 -11.30 12.13
CA PHE A 260 8.81 -10.86 12.86
C PHE A 260 7.81 -11.99 13.03
N GLY A 261 7.25 -12.05 14.24
CA GLY A 261 6.14 -12.93 14.54
C GLY A 261 4.77 -12.35 14.30
N LYS A 262 4.65 -11.03 14.30
CA LYS A 262 3.39 -10.29 14.20
C LYS A 262 3.61 -9.17 13.21
N GLU A 263 2.58 -8.92 12.42
CA GLU A 263 2.53 -7.78 11.52
C GLU A 263 2.09 -6.54 12.29
N PHE A 264 2.55 -5.39 11.82
CA PHE A 264 2.31 -4.11 12.46
C PHE A 264 0.93 -3.51 12.11
N ASN A 265 0.18 -4.05 11.14
CA ASN A 265 -1.04 -3.39 10.67
C ASN A 265 -2.18 -4.37 10.33
N ALA A 266 -3.39 -3.97 10.71
CA ALA A 266 -4.25 -3.32 9.72
C ALA A 266 -5.04 -2.23 10.45
N TRP A 267 -5.16 -1.07 9.83
CA TRP A 267 -6.01 0.01 10.30
C TRP A 267 -7.38 -0.52 10.79
N PRO A 268 -7.97 0.01 11.89
CA PRO A 268 -9.32 -0.33 12.29
C PRO A 268 -10.31 0.39 11.36
N GLY A 269 -10.40 -0.08 10.11
CA GLY A 269 -11.25 0.52 9.09
C GLY A 269 -11.73 -0.55 8.12
N PHE A 270 -12.95 -1.04 8.36
CA PHE A 270 -13.76 -1.84 7.44
C PHE A 270 -13.10 -3.09 6.84
N GLY A 271 -13.15 -4.18 7.62
CA GLY A 271 -13.31 -5.56 7.11
C GLY A 271 -12.54 -5.91 5.83
N TYR A 272 -11.21 -5.78 5.84
CA TYR A 272 -10.38 -6.23 4.73
C TYR A 272 -10.78 -7.65 4.28
N LEU A 273 -10.97 -7.84 2.97
CA LEU A 273 -11.62 -9.04 2.42
C LEU A 273 -10.95 -10.36 2.87
N HIS A 274 -9.67 -10.36 3.26
CA HIS A 274 -9.00 -11.52 3.87
C HIS A 274 -7.84 -11.07 4.77
N GLU A 275 -7.44 -11.92 5.73
CA GLU A 275 -6.21 -11.71 6.51
C GLU A 275 -4.98 -11.63 5.58
N PRO A 276 -3.93 -10.88 5.97
CA PRO A 276 -2.63 -10.89 5.32
C PRO A 276 -2.12 -12.32 5.07
N ARG A 277 -1.48 -12.57 3.92
CA ARG A 277 -0.98 -13.90 3.53
C ARG A 277 0.41 -14.22 4.06
N LEU A 278 1.07 -13.27 4.73
CA LEU A 278 2.43 -13.46 5.22
C LEU A 278 2.53 -14.69 6.10
N LYS A 279 3.29 -15.68 5.64
CA LYS A 279 3.59 -16.86 6.45
C LYS A 279 4.50 -16.44 7.59
N LYS A 280 4.09 -16.78 8.82
CA LYS A 280 4.79 -16.37 10.04
C LYS A 280 5.73 -17.48 10.52
N PRO A 281 6.93 -17.14 11.03
CA PRO A 281 7.52 -15.79 11.04
C PRO A 281 7.91 -15.34 9.62
N PHE A 282 7.90 -14.03 9.39
CA PHE A 282 8.31 -13.43 8.12
C PHE A 282 9.52 -12.53 8.33
N ALA A 283 10.38 -12.42 7.33
CA ALA A 283 11.44 -11.44 7.31
C ALA A 283 10.89 -10.12 6.78
N ALA A 284 11.17 -9.02 7.46
CA ALA A 284 10.94 -7.68 6.96
C ALA A 284 12.14 -6.79 7.33
N PRO A 285 12.35 -5.73 6.58
CA PRO A 285 13.44 -4.79 6.82
C PRO A 285 13.26 -3.96 8.10
N ALA A 286 14.36 -3.34 8.50
CA ALA A 286 14.52 -2.63 9.77
C ALA A 286 13.49 -1.51 10.02
N ASP A 287 13.00 -0.83 8.98
CA ASP A 287 11.98 0.23 9.06
C ASP A 287 10.60 -0.27 9.50
N TYR A 288 10.41 -1.60 9.55
CA TYR A 288 9.19 -2.20 10.08
C TYR A 288 9.06 -2.11 11.61
N THR A 289 10.16 -1.84 12.32
CA THR A 289 10.17 -1.73 13.79
C THR A 289 10.93 -0.52 14.32
N MET A 290 11.68 0.18 13.48
CA MET A 290 12.44 1.37 13.85
C MET A 290 12.02 2.52 12.95
N ASP A 291 11.84 3.69 13.55
CA ASP A 291 11.81 4.91 12.76
C ASP A 291 13.23 5.20 12.27
N LEU A 292 13.40 5.21 10.95
CA LEU A 292 14.70 5.45 10.32
C LEU A 292 14.97 6.94 10.08
N ASP A 293 13.92 7.76 10.12
CA ASP A 293 14.02 9.21 10.10
C ASP A 293 13.74 9.64 11.57
N GLY A 294 14.76 9.67 12.42
CA GLY A 294 14.62 10.17 13.79
C GLY A 294 14.03 11.59 13.86
N PRO A 295 13.71 12.12 15.07
CA PRO A 295 13.13 13.45 15.23
C PRO A 295 13.93 14.57 14.55
#